data_AF-A0A844IVR4-F1
#
_entry.id   AF-A0A844IVR4-F1
#
_cell.length_a   1.000
_cell.length_b   1.000
_cell.length_c   1.000
_cell.angle_alpha   90.00
_cell.angle_beta   90.00
_cell.angle_gamma   90.00
#
_symmetry.space_group_name_H-M   'P 1'
#
loop_
_entity.id
_entity.type
_entity.pdbx_description
1 polymer ?
#
loop_
_entity_poly.entity_id
_entity_poly.type
_entity_poly.pdbx_seq_one_letter_code
_entity_poly.pdbx_strand_id
1 'polypeptide(L)'
;MGINATNFATAIPDNQYGSAIKSTFNNINAGDVFSFNWNFTSADTDQAFVTINNNVQTLTDNSLYSYTFTSAGNYNIGIGVVDTGDSTGPSTLTLSNATIQSVPWETDALPVLSSTVLFGIGVWTKRKFNRHLQ
;
A
#
# COMPACT_ATOMS: atom_id res chain seq x y z
N MET A 1 -10.32 -10.61 -11.54
CA MET A 1 -9.44 -9.84 -10.63
C MET A 1 -8.14 -9.35 -11.25
N GLY A 2 -7.49 -10.10 -12.15
CA GLY A 2 -6.15 -9.73 -12.65
C GLY A 2 -5.02 -10.07 -11.66
N ILE A 3 -5.36 -10.76 -10.58
CA ILE A 3 -4.41 -11.33 -9.60
C ILE A 3 -3.75 -12.56 -10.25
N ASN A 4 -2.46 -12.72 -10.02
CA ASN A 4 -1.74 -13.93 -10.41
C ASN A 4 -2.19 -15.12 -9.53
N ALA A 5 -2.60 -16.23 -10.16
CA ALA A 5 -3.13 -17.39 -9.45
C ALA A 5 -2.12 -18.00 -8.45
N THR A 6 -0.83 -18.01 -8.79
CA THR A 6 0.25 -18.47 -7.90
C THR A 6 0.40 -17.57 -6.68
N ASN A 7 0.36 -16.24 -6.87
CA ASN A 7 0.39 -15.29 -5.75
C ASN A 7 -0.79 -15.52 -4.80
N PHE A 8 -1.98 -15.75 -5.37
CA PHE A 8 -3.18 -16.01 -4.59
C PHE A 8 -3.09 -17.32 -3.81
N ALA A 9 -2.71 -18.42 -4.45
CA ALA A 9 -2.54 -19.72 -3.81
C ALA A 9 -1.41 -19.75 -2.76
N THR A 10 -0.38 -18.90 -2.93
CA THR A 10 0.70 -18.77 -1.94
C THR A 10 0.24 -17.98 -0.72
N ALA A 11 -0.54 -16.91 -0.92
CA ALA A 11 -1.04 -16.08 0.17
C ALA A 11 -2.19 -16.76 0.95
N ILE A 12 -3.06 -17.48 0.23
CA ILE A 12 -4.22 -18.18 0.77
C ILE A 12 -4.19 -19.62 0.23
N PRO A 13 -3.51 -20.54 0.91
CA PRO A 13 -3.47 -21.93 0.51
C PRO A 13 -4.85 -22.57 0.64
N ASP A 14 -5.05 -23.67 -0.10
CA ASP A 14 -6.29 -24.47 -0.06
C ASP A 14 -7.57 -23.67 -0.36
N ASN A 15 -7.47 -22.68 -1.26
CA ASN A 15 -8.63 -21.95 -1.75
C ASN A 15 -9.44 -22.78 -2.75
N GLN A 16 -10.77 -22.72 -2.66
CA GLN A 16 -11.65 -23.48 -3.56
C GLN A 16 -12.69 -22.61 -4.27
N TYR A 17 -13.47 -21.84 -3.51
CA TYR A 17 -14.54 -20.98 -4.03
C TYR A 17 -14.42 -19.59 -3.44
N GLY A 18 -14.95 -18.57 -4.11
CA GLY A 18 -14.87 -17.22 -3.57
C GLY A 18 -15.61 -16.19 -4.41
N SER A 19 -15.72 -15.00 -3.84
CA SER A 19 -16.30 -13.83 -4.51
C SER A 19 -15.47 -12.60 -4.21
N ALA A 20 -15.39 -11.68 -5.17
CA ALA A 20 -14.64 -10.46 -5.00
C ALA A 20 -15.22 -9.33 -5.86
N ILE A 21 -15.09 -8.11 -5.36
CA ILE A 21 -15.29 -6.88 -6.11
C ILE A 21 -13.93 -6.31 -6.52
N LYS A 22 -13.88 -5.64 -7.67
CA LYS A 22 -12.68 -4.98 -8.18
C LYS A 22 -13.00 -3.56 -8.63
N SER A 23 -12.09 -2.65 -8.39
CA SER A 23 -12.08 -1.32 -9.01
C SER A 23 -10.67 -0.91 -9.41
N THR A 24 -10.60 -0.08 -10.45
CA THR A 24 -9.35 0.54 -10.89
C THR A 24 -9.39 2.00 -10.49
N PHE A 25 -8.39 2.43 -9.73
CA PHE A 25 -8.20 3.82 -9.34
C PHE A 25 -7.07 4.42 -10.16
N ASN A 26 -7.33 5.56 -10.78
CA ASN A 26 -6.37 6.24 -11.65
C ASN A 26 -5.83 7.50 -10.98
N ASN A 27 -4.64 7.93 -11.40
CA ASN A 27 -4.00 9.16 -10.92
C ASN A 27 -3.77 9.20 -9.40
N ILE A 28 -3.43 8.05 -8.81
CA ILE A 28 -3.01 7.98 -7.41
C ILE A 28 -1.64 8.61 -7.26
N ASN A 29 -1.44 9.40 -6.22
CA ASN A 29 -0.14 9.95 -5.86
C ASN A 29 0.54 9.09 -4.80
N ALA A 30 1.88 9.17 -4.74
CA ALA A 30 2.60 8.63 -3.60
C ALA A 30 2.19 9.40 -2.33
N GLY A 31 1.86 8.68 -1.26
CA GLY A 31 1.36 9.22 0.00
C GLY A 31 -0.16 9.13 0.17
N ASP A 32 -0.93 9.05 -0.92
CA ASP A 32 -2.39 8.87 -0.82
C ASP A 32 -2.74 7.65 0.03
N VAL A 33 -3.88 7.68 0.72
CA VAL A 33 -4.31 6.60 1.61
C VAL A 33 -5.65 6.05 1.14
N PHE A 34 -5.67 4.77 0.78
CA PHE A 34 -6.90 4.01 0.57
C PHE A 34 -7.34 3.35 1.87
N SER A 35 -8.61 3.50 2.23
CA SER A 35 -9.15 2.89 3.44
C SER A 35 -10.59 2.44 3.27
N PHE A 36 -11.00 1.43 4.05
CA PHE A 36 -12.37 0.98 4.16
C PHE A 36 -12.60 0.27 5.49
N ASN A 37 -13.83 0.36 6.00
CA ASN A 37 -14.28 -0.46 7.12
C ASN A 37 -14.72 -1.82 6.59
N TRP A 38 -14.37 -2.88 7.31
CA TRP A 38 -14.82 -4.22 6.97
C TRP A 38 -15.21 -5.02 8.19
N ASN A 39 -16.15 -5.94 7.98
CA ASN A 39 -16.53 -6.94 8.96
C ASN A 39 -16.78 -8.26 8.24
N PHE A 40 -16.04 -9.27 8.64
CA PHE A 40 -16.09 -10.62 8.11
C PHE A 40 -16.59 -11.57 9.20
N THR A 41 -17.66 -12.29 8.86
CA THR A 41 -18.20 -13.36 9.69
C THR A 41 -18.10 -14.66 8.91
N SER A 42 -17.39 -15.63 9.46
CA SER A 42 -17.32 -16.99 8.92
C SER A 42 -17.67 -17.98 10.03
N ALA A 43 -18.29 -19.09 9.63
CA ALA A 43 -18.46 -20.24 10.50
C ALA A 43 -17.21 -21.14 10.54
N ASP A 44 -16.25 -20.91 9.65
CA ASP A 44 -15.16 -21.84 9.31
C ASP A 44 -13.82 -21.11 9.10
N THR A 45 -12.91 -21.73 8.36
CA THR A 45 -11.56 -21.22 8.08
C THR A 45 -11.47 -20.24 6.92
N ASP A 46 -12.60 -19.91 6.28
CA ASP A 46 -12.67 -18.96 5.17
C ASP A 46 -11.95 -17.65 5.47
N GLN A 47 -11.47 -17.00 4.42
CA GLN A 47 -10.65 -15.80 4.55
C GLN A 47 -11.22 -14.64 3.75
N ALA A 48 -11.27 -13.47 4.38
CA ALA A 48 -11.39 -12.21 3.68
C ALA A 48 -10.02 -11.72 3.23
N PHE A 49 -9.95 -11.08 2.07
CA PHE A 49 -8.70 -10.58 1.51
C PHE A 49 -8.89 -9.26 0.76
N VAL A 50 -7.79 -8.55 0.62
CA VAL A 50 -7.63 -7.39 -0.25
C VAL A 50 -6.45 -7.62 -1.18
N THR A 51 -6.55 -7.11 -2.39
CA THR A 51 -5.45 -7.13 -3.36
C THR A 51 -5.14 -5.74 -3.86
N ILE A 52 -3.87 -5.37 -3.86
CA ILE A 52 -3.38 -4.09 -4.38
C ILE A 52 -2.21 -4.40 -5.32
N ASN A 53 -2.36 -4.07 -6.61
CA ASN A 53 -1.34 -4.36 -7.65
C ASN A 53 -0.78 -5.78 -7.60
N ASN A 54 -1.69 -6.78 -7.60
CA ASN A 54 -1.38 -8.22 -7.57
C ASN A 54 -0.71 -8.74 -6.28
N ASN A 55 -0.48 -7.88 -5.29
CA ASN A 55 -0.17 -8.32 -3.93
C ASN A 55 -1.48 -8.72 -3.23
N VAL A 56 -1.50 -9.88 -2.60
CA VAL A 56 -2.67 -10.41 -1.88
C VAL A 56 -2.38 -10.31 -0.39
N GLN A 57 -3.31 -9.72 0.35
CA GLN A 57 -3.23 -9.55 1.80
C GLN A 57 -4.50 -10.12 2.41
N THR A 58 -4.34 -11.04 3.35
CA THR A 58 -5.44 -11.53 4.17
C THR A 58 -5.83 -10.44 5.17
N LEU A 59 -7.13 -10.32 5.41
CA LEU A 59 -7.68 -9.35 6.35
C LEU A 59 -7.85 -10.03 7.72
N THR A 60 -7.25 -9.46 8.76
CA THR A 60 -7.35 -9.95 10.15
C THR A 60 -7.99 -8.90 11.04
N ASP A 61 -8.78 -9.32 12.03
CA ASP A 61 -9.25 -8.48 13.15
C ASP A 61 -10.47 -7.55 12.91
N ASN A 62 -11.22 -7.71 11.82
CA ASN A 62 -12.51 -7.04 11.57
C ASN A 62 -12.55 -5.54 11.96
N SER A 63 -11.74 -4.72 11.29
CA SER A 63 -11.53 -3.32 11.67
C SER A 63 -11.39 -2.38 10.46
N LEU A 64 -10.68 -1.26 10.61
CA LEU A 64 -10.35 -0.36 9.51
C LEU A 64 -9.16 -0.93 8.74
N TYR A 65 -9.33 -1.21 7.45
CA TYR A 65 -8.19 -1.42 6.56
C TYR A 65 -7.66 -0.07 6.08
N SER A 66 -6.34 0.09 6.04
CA SER A 66 -5.66 1.29 5.54
C SER A 66 -4.39 0.93 4.80
N TYR A 67 -4.21 1.52 3.62
CA TYR A 67 -3.04 1.33 2.77
C TYR A 67 -2.54 2.67 2.22
N THR A 68 -1.27 2.98 2.46
CA THR A 68 -0.60 4.16 1.89
C THR A 68 0.10 3.78 0.59
N PHE A 69 -0.23 4.46 -0.50
CA PHE A 69 0.42 4.22 -1.79
C PHE A 69 1.85 4.75 -1.77
N THR A 70 2.83 3.90 -2.12
CA THR A 70 4.26 4.29 -2.11
C THR A 70 4.72 4.91 -3.42
N SER A 71 3.90 4.86 -4.47
CA SER A 71 4.25 5.32 -5.81
C SER A 71 3.02 5.84 -6.55
N ALA A 72 3.21 6.85 -7.39
CA ALA A 72 2.12 7.34 -8.21
C ALA A 72 1.76 6.32 -9.31
N GLY A 73 0.48 6.28 -9.72
CA GLY A 73 0.06 5.45 -10.83
C GLY A 73 -1.40 5.00 -10.77
N ASN A 74 -1.71 3.96 -11.55
CA ASN A 74 -3.03 3.34 -11.58
C ASN A 74 -2.99 2.05 -10.77
N TYR A 75 -3.95 1.90 -9.86
CA TYR A 75 -4.00 0.76 -8.95
C TYR A 75 -5.26 -0.07 -9.19
N ASN A 76 -5.06 -1.37 -9.36
CA ASN A 76 -6.15 -2.34 -9.32
C ASN A 76 -6.33 -2.80 -7.88
N ILE A 77 -7.47 -2.45 -7.29
CA ILE A 77 -7.82 -2.86 -5.94
C ILE A 77 -8.96 -3.87 -6.01
N GLY A 78 -8.78 -4.96 -5.28
CA GLY A 78 -9.73 -6.05 -5.16
C GLY A 78 -10.03 -6.35 -3.71
N ILE A 79 -11.28 -6.64 -3.36
CA ILE A 79 -11.66 -7.04 -2.00
C ILE A 79 -12.61 -8.22 -2.13
N GLY A 80 -12.41 -9.27 -1.34
CA GLY A 80 -13.20 -10.48 -1.49
C GLY A 80 -13.12 -11.43 -0.31
N VAL A 81 -13.83 -12.54 -0.46
CA VAL A 81 -13.82 -13.70 0.44
C VAL A 81 -13.51 -14.95 -0.36
N VAL A 82 -12.87 -15.91 0.31
CA VAL A 82 -12.54 -17.19 -0.27
C VAL A 82 -12.71 -18.29 0.77
N ASP A 83 -13.32 -19.37 0.32
CA ASP A 83 -13.49 -20.64 1.02
C ASP A 83 -12.15 -21.37 1.10
N THR A 84 -11.77 -21.82 2.31
CA THR A 84 -10.53 -22.55 2.54
C THR A 84 -10.71 -23.66 3.57
N GLY A 85 -10.00 -24.79 3.40
CA GLY A 85 -9.77 -25.77 4.47
C GLY A 85 -10.81 -26.90 4.59
N ASP A 86 -11.86 -26.87 3.78
CA ASP A 86 -13.05 -27.71 3.86
C ASP A 86 -13.90 -27.50 5.14
N SER A 87 -15.13 -27.04 4.91
CA SER A 87 -16.29 -27.11 5.80
C SER A 87 -17.49 -26.51 5.07
N THR A 88 -18.70 -26.86 5.52
CA THR A 88 -19.94 -26.25 5.04
C THR A 88 -20.40 -25.18 6.03
N GLY A 89 -20.27 -23.91 5.64
CA GLY A 89 -20.76 -22.80 6.44
C GLY A 89 -20.87 -21.50 5.63
N PRO A 90 -21.88 -20.66 5.86
CA PRO A 90 -21.98 -19.39 5.17
C PRO A 90 -20.95 -18.39 5.71
N SER A 91 -20.25 -17.74 4.80
CA SER A 91 -19.38 -16.60 5.11
C SER A 91 -19.94 -15.31 4.51
N THR A 92 -19.83 -14.22 5.26
CA THR A 92 -20.29 -12.90 4.85
C THR A 92 -19.20 -11.87 5.08
N LEU A 93 -18.86 -11.11 4.04
CA LEU A 93 -18.03 -9.92 4.13
C LEU A 93 -18.86 -8.68 3.84
N THR A 94 -18.84 -7.74 4.78
CA THR A 94 -19.47 -6.43 4.64
C THR A 94 -18.38 -5.36 4.55
N LEU A 95 -18.57 -4.42 3.63
CA LEU A 95 -17.63 -3.34 3.35
C LEU A 95 -18.37 -2.02 3.43
N SER A 96 -17.75 -1.00 4.03
CA SER A 96 -18.33 0.36 4.08
C SER A 96 -17.25 1.43 4.11
N ASN A 97 -17.64 2.66 3.77
CA ASN A 97 -16.78 3.85 3.85
C ASN A 97 -15.46 3.71 3.09
N ALA A 98 -15.48 3.05 1.92
CA ALA A 98 -14.31 2.96 1.06
C ALA A 98 -13.97 4.36 0.51
N THR A 99 -12.78 4.85 0.83
CA THR A 99 -12.33 6.20 0.45
C THR A 99 -10.86 6.22 0.07
N ILE A 100 -10.48 7.22 -0.73
CA ILE A 100 -9.10 7.59 -0.96
C ILE A 100 -8.93 9.01 -0.43
N GLN A 101 -8.07 9.16 0.58
CA GLN A 101 -7.65 10.45 1.08
C GLN A 101 -6.35 10.85 0.37
N SER A 102 -6.41 11.93 -0.41
CA SER A 102 -5.23 12.48 -1.04
C SER A 102 -4.33 13.17 -0.03
N VAL A 103 -3.01 13.02 -0.19
CA VAL A 103 -2.05 13.84 0.55
C VAL A 103 -1.79 15.12 -0.25
N PRO A 104 -2.02 16.32 0.33
CA PRO A 104 -1.72 17.58 -0.35
C PRO A 104 -0.24 17.64 -0.72
N TRP A 105 0.07 17.79 -2.01
CA TRP A 105 1.42 17.78 -2.58
C TRP A 105 2.27 19.01 -2.25
N GLU A 106 2.00 19.71 -1.15
CA GLU A 106 2.75 20.89 -0.70
C GLU A 106 4.08 20.44 -0.04
N THR A 107 4.80 19.55 -0.70
CA THR A 107 6.20 19.24 -0.44
C THR A 107 6.78 18.74 -1.75
N ASP A 108 6.89 19.67 -2.72
CA ASP A 108 8.10 19.69 -3.54
C ASP A 108 9.25 19.48 -2.55
N ALA A 109 9.91 18.33 -2.63
CA ALA A 109 11.16 18.10 -1.96
C ALA A 109 12.18 19.05 -2.61
N LEU A 110 12.08 20.34 -2.27
CA LEU A 110 13.20 21.26 -2.29
C LEU A 110 14.36 20.48 -1.68
N PRO A 111 15.52 20.42 -2.34
CA PRO A 111 16.67 19.68 -1.85
C PRO A 111 17.26 20.43 -0.66
N VAL A 112 16.57 20.44 0.49
CA VAL A 112 16.97 21.12 1.72
C VAL A 112 18.19 20.44 2.35
N LEU A 113 18.49 19.20 1.95
CA LEU A 113 19.75 18.54 2.32
C LEU A 113 20.94 18.95 1.44
N SER A 114 20.72 19.47 0.23
CA SER A 114 21.83 19.88 -0.66
C SER A 114 22.41 21.25 -0.30
N SER A 115 21.61 22.19 0.21
CA SER A 115 22.08 23.54 0.53
C SER A 115 22.94 23.60 1.81
N THR A 116 22.69 22.74 2.79
CA THR A 116 23.48 22.73 4.04
C THR A 116 24.90 22.18 3.82
N VAL A 117 25.08 21.24 2.89
CA VAL A 117 26.42 20.68 2.56
C VAL A 117 27.23 21.64 1.66
N LEU A 118 26.59 22.31 0.69
CA LEU A 118 27.28 23.24 -0.22
C LEU A 118 27.69 24.57 0.44
N PHE A 119 27.00 25.03 1.49
CA PHE A 119 27.47 26.17 2.28
C PHE A 119 28.65 25.83 3.20
N GLY A 120 28.79 24.55 3.60
CA GLY A 120 29.87 24.08 4.47
C GLY A 120 31.23 23.90 3.77
N ILE A 121 31.24 23.59 2.47
CA ILE A 121 32.48 23.37 1.71
C ILE A 121 33.08 24.69 1.18
N GLY A 122 32.25 25.67 0.83
CA GLY A 122 32.69 26.92 0.18
C GLY A 122 33.55 27.85 1.05
N VAL A 123 33.52 27.72 2.37
CA VAL A 123 34.25 28.61 3.30
C VAL A 123 35.64 28.07 3.66
N TRP A 124 35.94 26.77 3.44
CA TRP A 124 37.19 26.15 3.93
C TRP A 124 38.34 26.10 2.92
N THR A 125 38.13 26.46 1.66
CA THR A 125 39.20 26.46 0.64
C THR A 125 40.02 27.75 0.56
N LYS A 126 39.64 28.84 1.26
CA LYS A 126 40.41 30.10 1.23
C LYS A 126 41.58 30.21 2.22
N ARG A 127 41.78 29.25 3.14
CA ARG A 127 42.81 29.39 4.19
C ARG A 127 44.19 28.80 3.84
N LYS A 128 44.33 28.08 2.71
CA LYS A 128 45.57 27.35 2.40
C LYS A 128 46.44 27.94 1.26
N PHE A 129 46.17 29.17 0.82
CA PHE A 129 46.98 29.81 -0.25
C PHE A 129 47.91 30.95 0.19
N ASN A 130 48.03 31.26 1.49
CA ASN A 130 48.82 32.40 1.96
C ASN A 130 49.96 32.07 2.94
N ARG A 131 50.63 30.91 2.83
CA ARG A 131 51.92 30.72 3.50
C ARG A 131 52.87 29.91 2.61
N HIS A 132 53.63 30.62 1.77
CA HIS A 132 55.07 30.41 1.54
C HIS A 132 55.55 31.44 0.49
N LEU A 133 55.80 32.66 0.95
CA LEU A 133 56.85 33.52 0.42
C LEU A 133 57.63 34.00 1.64
N GLN A 134 58.96 33.94 1.51
CA GLN A 134 60.02 34.13 2.52
C GLN A 134 60.46 32.85 3.23
#